data_AF-A0A6C0EKV4-F1
#
_entry.id   AF-A0A6C0EKV4-F1
#
_cell.length_a   1.000
_cell.length_b   1.000
_cell.length_c   1.000
_cell.angle_alpha   90.00
_cell.angle_beta   90.00
_cell.angle_gamma   90.00
#
_symmetry.space_group_name_H-M   'P 1'
#
loop_
_entity.id
_entity.type
_entity.pdbx_description
1 polymer ?
#
loop_
_entity_poly.entity_id
_entity_poly.type
_entity_poly.pdbx_seq_one_letter_code
_entity_poly.pdbx_strand_id
1 'polypeptide(L)'
;MAGGLLQLVAYGAQDVFLTGTPEITFWKVSYRRHTNFAMESIEQTFSGQADFGRRVTCTISRNGDLAYRTYLQVTLPEINQTMAPATSSDGVYARWLDFIGEQLIAQVEVEIGGQRIDRQYGDWMHIWNQLTMTAEQQRGYFKMIGNTTQLTYITDPTFAAISGPCSATGGPSQVCSPRNALPETTLYIPLMFWWNRNPGLSLPLIALKSVGQKSIQTKASEPCFSKNLLWSREEAFPHTQMLVGACC
;
A
#
# COMPACT_ATOMS: atom_id res chain seq x y z
N MET A 1 -26.85 36.87 -33.22
CA MET A 1 -26.25 36.33 -31.98
C MET A 1 -26.30 37.41 -30.89
N ALA A 2 -27.45 37.59 -30.21
CA ALA A 2 -27.63 38.61 -29.16
C ALA A 2 -28.06 38.03 -27.79
N GLY A 3 -28.21 36.70 -27.69
CA GLY A 3 -28.83 36.03 -26.53
C GLY A 3 -28.11 36.29 -25.21
N GLY A 4 -26.78 36.19 -25.17
CA GLY A 4 -26.01 36.41 -23.94
C GLY A 4 -26.04 37.86 -23.43
N LEU A 5 -26.10 38.84 -24.35
CA LEU A 5 -26.19 40.26 -23.98
C LEU A 5 -27.59 40.59 -23.44
N LEU A 6 -28.64 40.04 -24.06
CA LEU A 6 -30.01 40.20 -23.57
C LEU A 6 -30.20 39.64 -22.15
N GLN A 7 -29.52 38.53 -21.83
CA GLN A 7 -29.55 37.96 -20.49
C GLN A 7 -28.85 38.84 -19.44
N LEU A 8 -27.77 39.53 -19.80
CA LEU A 8 -27.08 40.46 -18.89
C LEU A 8 -27.87 41.74 -18.61
N VAL A 9 -28.70 42.18 -19.58
CA VAL A 9 -29.58 43.35 -19.42
C VAL A 9 -30.80 43.03 -18.56
N ALA A 10 -31.22 41.77 -18.50
CA ALA A 10 -32.33 41.30 -17.68
C ALA A 10 -31.91 41.19 -16.20
N TYR A 11 -31.77 42.34 -15.53
CA TYR A 11 -31.45 42.46 -14.10
C TYR A 11 -32.70 42.73 -13.26
N GLY A 12 -32.88 41.99 -12.16
CA GLY A 12 -34.01 42.10 -11.24
C GLY A 12 -33.63 42.44 -9.80
N ALA A 13 -34.64 42.71 -8.96
CA ALA A 13 -34.43 43.01 -7.53
C ALA A 13 -33.82 41.84 -6.74
N GLN A 14 -33.95 40.60 -7.24
CA GLN A 14 -33.36 39.41 -6.61
C GLN A 14 -31.85 39.31 -6.86
N ASP A 15 -31.35 39.90 -7.95
CA ASP A 15 -29.93 39.86 -8.32
C ASP A 15 -29.06 40.72 -7.39
N VAL A 16 -29.66 41.64 -6.63
CA VAL A 16 -28.97 42.44 -5.62
C VAL A 16 -28.25 41.57 -4.58
N PHE A 17 -28.82 40.41 -4.22
CA PHE A 17 -28.19 39.48 -3.28
C PHE A 17 -27.04 38.68 -3.87
N LEU A 18 -26.94 38.59 -5.20
CA LEU A 18 -25.95 37.75 -5.88
C LEU A 18 -24.83 38.57 -6.54
N THR A 19 -25.17 39.69 -7.18
CA THR A 19 -24.25 40.47 -8.03
C THR A 19 -24.31 41.98 -7.79
N GLY A 20 -25.01 42.44 -6.75
CA GLY A 20 -25.17 43.87 -6.44
C GLY A 20 -23.84 44.59 -6.17
N THR A 21 -23.10 44.16 -5.13
CA THR A 21 -21.74 44.65 -4.84
C THR A 21 -20.77 43.45 -4.87
N PRO A 22 -20.22 43.09 -6.04
CA PRO A 22 -19.46 41.86 -6.19
C PRO A 22 -18.12 41.93 -5.45
N GLU A 23 -17.90 41.00 -4.52
CA GLU A 23 -16.64 40.87 -3.76
C GLU A 23 -15.67 39.86 -4.39
N ILE A 24 -16.19 38.95 -5.21
CA ILE A 24 -15.42 37.91 -5.90
C ILE A 24 -15.72 37.91 -7.41
N THR A 25 -14.79 37.39 -8.20
CA THR A 25 -14.97 37.20 -9.64
C THR A 25 -14.43 35.84 -10.07
N PHE A 26 -15.15 35.17 -10.95
CA PHE A 26 -14.74 33.88 -11.52
C PHE A 26 -13.77 34.04 -12.70
N TRP A 27 -13.63 35.26 -13.23
CA TRP A 27 -12.83 35.54 -14.43
C TRP A 27 -11.38 35.92 -14.12
N LYS A 28 -11.04 36.12 -12.84
CA LYS A 28 -9.69 36.50 -12.41
C LYS A 28 -9.30 35.75 -11.15
N VAL A 29 -8.37 34.81 -11.30
CA VAL A 29 -7.77 34.07 -10.18
C VAL A 29 -6.49 34.76 -9.74
N SER A 30 -6.37 35.07 -8.44
CA SER A 30 -5.14 35.58 -7.84
C SER A 30 -4.38 34.44 -7.17
N TYR A 31 -3.19 34.12 -7.67
CA TYR A 31 -2.33 33.08 -7.12
C TYR A 31 -1.53 33.62 -5.94
N ARG A 32 -1.54 32.89 -4.82
CA ARG A 32 -0.69 33.20 -3.67
C ARG A 32 0.74 32.70 -3.92
N ARG A 33 1.72 33.55 -3.60
CA ARG A 33 3.12 33.14 -3.58
C ARG A 33 3.34 32.14 -2.45
N HIS A 34 4.18 31.13 -2.69
CA HIS A 34 4.61 30.15 -1.69
C HIS A 34 6.12 30.29 -1.43
N THR A 35 6.58 29.77 -0.31
CA THR A 35 8.01 29.65 -0.01
C THR A 35 8.63 28.56 -0.88
N ASN A 36 9.88 28.73 -1.33
CA ASN A 36 10.57 27.72 -2.13
C ASN A 36 10.75 26.43 -1.32
N PHE A 37 10.45 25.28 -1.92
CA PHE A 37 10.66 23.96 -1.35
C PHE A 37 11.00 22.95 -2.46
N ALA A 38 11.63 21.84 -2.10
CA ALA A 38 11.87 20.70 -2.98
C ALA A 38 11.40 19.41 -2.29
N MET A 39 10.95 18.44 -3.07
CA MET A 39 10.56 17.12 -2.58
C MET A 39 11.42 16.06 -3.24
N GLU A 40 11.99 15.18 -2.42
CA GLU A 40 12.81 14.06 -2.87
C GLU A 40 12.39 12.80 -2.10
N SER A 41 12.31 11.67 -2.80
CA SER A 41 12.09 10.36 -2.19
C SER A 41 13.43 9.72 -1.86
N ILE A 42 13.63 9.39 -0.58
CA ILE A 42 14.89 8.82 -0.09
C ILE A 42 14.59 7.46 0.54
N GLU A 43 15.21 6.41 0.00
CA GLU A 43 15.12 5.07 0.54
C GLU A 43 15.75 4.99 1.93
N GLN A 44 15.12 4.22 2.81
CA GLN A 44 15.60 4.00 4.16
C GLN A 44 15.99 2.54 4.33
N THR A 45 17.07 2.30 5.06
CA THR A 45 17.55 0.94 5.31
C THR A 45 16.88 0.35 6.55
N PHE A 46 16.39 -0.86 6.40
CA PHE A 46 15.85 -1.64 7.50
C PHE A 46 16.99 -2.29 8.30
N SER A 47 16.87 -2.26 9.63
CA SER A 47 17.70 -3.03 10.54
C SER A 47 17.01 -4.34 10.89
N GLY A 48 17.68 -5.45 10.55
CA GLY A 48 17.18 -6.82 10.75
C GLY A 48 16.98 -7.57 9.44
N GLN A 49 16.84 -8.90 9.54
CA GLN A 49 16.47 -9.74 8.42
C GLN A 49 14.95 -9.70 8.24
N ALA A 50 14.50 -9.21 7.09
CA ALA A 50 13.09 -9.20 6.71
C ALA A 50 12.66 -10.60 6.31
N ASP A 51 11.80 -11.21 7.12
CA ASP A 51 11.22 -12.53 6.88
C ASP A 51 9.80 -12.56 7.47
N PHE A 52 8.97 -13.48 7.00
CA PHE A 52 7.58 -13.58 7.44
C PHE A 52 7.49 -13.82 8.95
N GLY A 53 6.65 -13.03 9.63
CA GLY A 53 6.46 -13.11 11.08
C GLY A 53 7.56 -12.46 11.93
N ARG A 54 8.57 -11.83 11.32
CA ARG A 54 9.61 -11.08 12.05
C ARG A 54 9.31 -9.59 12.09
N ARG A 55 9.68 -8.93 13.21
CA ARG A 55 9.66 -7.47 13.33
C ARG A 55 10.95 -6.90 12.76
N VAL A 56 10.81 -5.91 11.89
CA VAL A 56 11.92 -5.15 11.32
C VAL A 56 11.77 -3.69 11.73
N THR A 57 12.87 -3.01 11.99
CA THR A 57 12.86 -1.59 12.37
C THR A 57 13.59 -0.76 11.33
N CYS A 58 13.16 0.48 11.13
CA CYS A 58 13.79 1.41 10.21
C CYS A 58 14.01 2.75 10.92
N THR A 59 15.25 3.23 10.94
CA THR A 59 15.56 4.56 11.45
C THR A 59 15.44 5.56 10.31
N ILE A 60 14.56 6.56 10.44
CA ILE A 60 14.39 7.61 9.44
C ILE A 60 15.63 8.50 9.44
N SER A 61 16.34 8.55 8.32
CA SER A 61 17.48 9.45 8.12
C SER A 61 17.05 10.92 8.05
N ARG A 62 17.93 11.82 8.50
CA ARG A 62 17.69 13.27 8.55
C ARG A 62 18.27 13.95 7.32
N ASN A 63 17.79 13.56 6.15
CA ASN A 63 18.23 14.12 4.87
C ASN A 63 17.38 15.31 4.41
N GLY A 64 16.28 15.60 5.12
CA GLY A 64 15.42 16.76 4.86
C GLY A 64 14.75 17.29 6.14
N ASP A 65 14.10 18.44 6.03
CA ASP A 65 13.47 19.12 7.18
C ASP A 65 12.11 18.53 7.57
N LEU A 66 11.36 18.07 6.57
CA LEU A 66 10.00 17.55 6.68
C LEU A 66 9.90 16.17 6.02
N ALA A 67 9.20 15.22 6.64
CA ALA A 67 8.84 13.95 6.01
C ALA A 67 7.38 13.98 5.54
N TYR A 68 7.17 13.58 4.29
CA TYR A 68 5.86 13.48 3.66
C TYR A 68 5.76 12.18 2.86
N ARG A 69 4.58 11.55 2.89
CA ARG A 69 4.24 10.28 2.20
C ARG A 69 5.32 9.20 2.29
N THR A 70 5.10 8.27 3.21
CA THR A 70 5.95 7.09 3.39
C THR A 70 5.29 5.87 2.76
N TYR A 71 6.07 5.11 2.00
CA TYR A 71 5.66 3.86 1.38
C TYR A 71 6.55 2.74 1.90
N LEU A 72 5.94 1.57 2.13
CA LEU A 72 6.66 0.34 2.41
C LEU A 72 6.85 -0.41 1.08
N GLN A 73 8.10 -0.52 0.65
CA GLN A 73 8.46 -1.33 -0.50
C GLN A 73 8.68 -2.77 -0.06
N VAL A 74 7.97 -3.71 -0.69
CA VAL A 74 8.09 -5.15 -0.42
C VAL A 74 8.26 -5.89 -1.73
N THR A 75 9.22 -6.81 -1.80
CA THR A 75 9.43 -7.67 -2.96
C THR A 75 8.89 -9.06 -2.65
N LEU A 76 7.83 -9.48 -3.34
CA LEU A 76 7.30 -10.83 -3.24
C LEU A 76 8.17 -11.78 -4.08
N PRO A 77 8.58 -12.95 -3.54
CA PRO A 77 9.40 -13.92 -4.27
C PRO A 77 8.60 -14.59 -5.40
N GLU A 78 9.32 -15.05 -6.42
CA GLU A 78 8.76 -15.95 -7.43
C GLU A 78 8.40 -17.29 -6.79
N ILE A 79 7.21 -17.82 -7.12
CA ILE A 79 6.81 -19.18 -6.76
C ILE A 79 6.62 -19.95 -8.06
N ASN A 80 7.46 -20.96 -8.29
CA ASN A 80 7.45 -21.76 -9.51
C ASN A 80 7.29 -23.26 -9.23
N GLN A 81 7.08 -24.02 -10.30
CA GLN A 81 6.88 -25.47 -10.22
C GLN A 81 8.11 -26.25 -9.71
N THR A 82 9.30 -25.62 -9.68
CA THR A 82 10.52 -26.27 -9.16
C THR A 82 10.55 -26.33 -7.63
N MET A 83 9.64 -25.63 -6.96
CA MET A 83 9.47 -25.67 -5.50
C MET A 83 8.65 -26.87 -5.02
N ALA A 84 8.20 -27.76 -5.94
CA ALA A 84 7.54 -29.00 -5.56
C ALA A 84 8.52 -29.90 -4.77
N PRO A 85 8.09 -30.51 -3.64
CA PRO A 85 8.95 -31.43 -2.92
C PRO A 85 9.26 -32.66 -3.79
N ALA A 86 10.53 -33.07 -3.82
CA ALA A 86 11.04 -34.13 -4.69
C ALA A 86 10.35 -35.52 -4.51
N THR A 87 9.52 -35.66 -3.47
CA THR A 87 8.77 -36.87 -3.12
C THR A 87 7.34 -36.91 -3.64
N SER A 88 6.80 -35.82 -4.18
CA SER A 88 5.43 -35.76 -4.72
C SER A 88 5.42 -35.53 -6.23
N SER A 89 4.63 -36.31 -6.96
CA SER A 89 4.35 -36.11 -8.39
C SER A 89 3.36 -34.98 -8.68
N ASP A 90 2.82 -34.35 -7.63
CA ASP A 90 1.84 -33.27 -7.73
C ASP A 90 2.51 -31.92 -7.97
N GLY A 91 1.87 -31.09 -8.80
CA GLY A 91 2.32 -29.75 -9.13
C GLY A 91 2.18 -28.74 -8.00
N VAL A 92 2.86 -27.60 -8.14
CA VAL A 92 2.75 -26.46 -7.23
C VAL A 92 1.51 -25.63 -7.60
N TYR A 93 0.47 -25.80 -6.80
CA TYR A 93 -0.70 -24.93 -6.82
C TYR A 93 -0.54 -23.86 -5.75
N ALA A 94 -0.42 -22.60 -6.17
CA ALA A 94 -0.25 -21.48 -5.26
C ALA A 94 -1.00 -20.24 -5.78
N ARG A 95 -1.48 -19.41 -4.85
CA ARG A 95 -1.98 -18.07 -5.12
C ARG A 95 -1.66 -17.17 -3.93
N TRP A 96 -1.48 -15.88 -4.19
CA TRP A 96 -1.52 -14.89 -3.11
C TRP A 96 -2.97 -14.60 -2.71
N LEU A 97 -3.13 -14.17 -1.46
CA LEU A 97 -4.40 -13.66 -0.97
C LEU A 97 -4.74 -12.34 -1.65
N ASP A 98 -6.04 -12.04 -1.73
CA ASP A 98 -6.49 -10.73 -2.18
C ASP A 98 -5.98 -9.66 -1.22
N PHE A 99 -5.60 -8.50 -1.75
CA PHE A 99 -5.04 -7.40 -0.95
C PHE A 99 -3.79 -7.79 -0.13
N ILE A 100 -2.92 -8.64 -0.71
CA ILE A 100 -1.71 -9.16 -0.04
C ILE A 100 -0.85 -8.08 0.62
N GLY A 101 -0.73 -6.88 0.03
CA GLY A 101 0.05 -5.79 0.60
C GLY A 101 -0.47 -5.32 1.96
N GLU A 102 -1.78 -5.25 2.17
CA GLU A 102 -2.37 -4.88 3.46
C GLU A 102 -2.27 -6.05 4.45
N GLN A 103 -2.48 -7.27 3.97
CA GLN A 103 -2.49 -8.46 4.81
C GLN A 103 -1.09 -8.90 5.27
N LEU A 104 -0.03 -8.53 4.54
CA LEU A 104 1.36 -8.75 4.93
C LEU A 104 1.72 -7.93 6.18
N ILE A 105 1.06 -6.79 6.39
CA ILE A 105 1.29 -5.91 7.51
C ILE A 105 0.42 -6.35 8.70
N ALA A 106 1.02 -7.01 9.68
CA ALA A 106 0.35 -7.26 10.95
C ALA A 106 0.13 -5.95 11.73
N GLN A 107 1.19 -5.16 11.90
CA GLN A 107 1.13 -3.84 12.52
C GLN A 107 2.35 -3.00 12.11
N VAL A 108 2.17 -1.67 12.04
CA VAL A 108 3.23 -0.68 11.88
C VAL A 108 3.15 0.32 13.02
N GLU A 109 4.28 0.61 13.63
CA GLU A 109 4.39 1.52 14.77
C GLU A 109 5.34 2.66 14.48
N VAL A 110 4.97 3.85 14.94
CA VAL A 110 5.80 5.05 14.87
C VAL A 110 6.23 5.39 16.27
N GLU A 111 7.55 5.35 16.48
CA GLU A 111 8.15 5.70 17.74
C GLU A 111 8.98 6.97 17.57
N ILE A 112 8.72 7.97 18.42
CA ILE A 112 9.46 9.23 18.46
C ILE A 112 10.04 9.36 19.87
N GLY A 113 11.37 9.44 19.99
CA GLY A 113 12.02 9.55 21.30
C GLY A 113 11.75 8.38 22.25
N GLY A 114 11.50 7.17 21.73
CA GLY A 114 11.18 5.97 22.52
C GLY A 114 9.73 5.89 23.00
N GLN A 115 8.86 6.83 22.58
CA GLN A 115 7.44 6.75 22.83
C GLN A 115 6.71 6.38 21.54
N ARG A 116 5.78 5.43 21.64
CA ARG A 116 4.88 5.07 20.54
C ARG A 116 3.82 6.15 20.37
N ILE A 117 3.83 6.81 19.22
CA ILE A 117 2.89 7.88 18.89
C ILE A 117 1.65 7.33 18.19
N ASP A 118 1.86 6.45 17.20
CA ASP A 118 0.78 5.85 16.42
C ASP A 118 1.09 4.36 16.14
N ARG A 119 0.03 3.57 16.00
CA ARG A 119 0.06 2.17 15.60
C ARG A 119 -1.08 1.91 14.63
N GLN A 120 -0.72 1.34 13.48
CA GLN A 120 -1.67 0.98 12.43
C GLN A 120 -1.62 -0.53 12.20
N TYR A 121 -2.78 -1.10 11.87
CA TYR A 121 -2.96 -2.52 11.60
C TYR A 121 -3.32 -2.71 10.12
N GLY A 122 -2.93 -3.83 9.51
CA GLY A 122 -3.29 -4.15 8.12
C GLY A 122 -4.81 -4.14 7.89
N ASP A 123 -5.57 -4.80 8.78
CA ASP A 123 -7.04 -4.83 8.71
C ASP A 123 -7.66 -3.42 8.81
N TRP A 124 -7.07 -2.56 9.64
CA TRP A 124 -7.52 -1.17 9.75
C TRP A 124 -7.25 -0.39 8.46
N MET A 125 -6.09 -0.58 7.83
CA MET A 125 -5.78 0.03 6.53
C MET A 125 -6.79 -0.41 5.47
N HIS A 126 -7.13 -1.71 5.45
CA HIS A 126 -8.14 -2.26 4.54
C HIS A 126 -9.50 -1.58 4.71
N ILE A 127 -10.02 -1.54 5.94
CA ILE A 127 -11.32 -0.90 6.23
C ILE A 127 -11.27 0.59 5.89
N TRP A 128 -10.18 1.27 6.23
CA TRP A 128 -10.02 2.69 5.95
C TRP A 128 -10.05 2.99 4.45
N ASN A 129 -9.38 2.16 3.65
CA ASN A 129 -9.40 2.28 2.20
C ASN A 129 -10.80 2.06 1.64
N GLN A 130 -11.52 1.03 2.08
CA GLN A 130 -12.89 0.80 1.64
C GLN A 130 -13.81 2.01 1.90
N LEU A 131 -13.58 2.74 2.99
CA LEU A 131 -14.43 3.88 3.37
C LEU A 131 -14.02 5.21 2.73
N THR A 132 -12.73 5.44 2.50
CA THR A 132 -12.21 6.76 2.12
C THR A 132 -11.75 6.85 0.67
N MET A 133 -11.60 5.71 0.01
CA MET A 133 -11.05 5.65 -1.33
C MET A 133 -12.10 6.01 -2.39
N THR A 134 -11.74 6.88 -3.32
CA THR A 134 -12.57 7.17 -4.49
C THR A 134 -12.36 6.14 -5.59
N ALA A 135 -13.41 5.90 -6.40
CA ALA A 135 -13.36 4.92 -7.50
C ALA A 135 -12.24 5.20 -8.51
N GLU A 136 -11.89 6.48 -8.73
CA GLU A 136 -10.82 6.89 -9.64
C GLU A 136 -9.44 6.41 -9.17
N GLN A 137 -9.19 6.45 -7.86
CA GLN A 137 -7.91 6.05 -7.28
C GLN A 137 -7.80 4.53 -7.09
N GLN A 138 -8.95 3.84 -6.98
CA GLN A 138 -9.06 2.41 -6.63
C GLN A 138 -8.15 1.51 -7.46
N ARG A 139 -8.17 1.69 -8.79
CA ARG A 139 -7.36 0.90 -9.72
C ARG A 139 -5.85 1.08 -9.49
N GLY A 140 -5.41 2.29 -9.16
CA GLY A 140 -4.00 2.57 -8.88
C GLY A 140 -3.55 1.92 -7.58
N TYR A 141 -4.39 2.00 -6.55
CA TYR A 141 -4.12 1.39 -5.26
C TYR A 141 -4.04 -0.14 -5.33
N PHE A 142 -4.98 -0.78 -6.02
CA PHE A 142 -4.95 -2.24 -6.18
C PHE A 142 -3.68 -2.73 -6.88
N LYS A 143 -3.12 -1.95 -7.80
CA LYS A 143 -1.80 -2.23 -8.38
C LYS A 143 -0.67 -2.09 -7.34
N MET A 144 -0.71 -1.05 -6.51
CA MET A 144 0.30 -0.79 -5.48
C MET A 144 0.38 -1.89 -4.42
N ILE A 145 -0.76 -2.44 -4.00
CA ILE A 145 -0.84 -3.48 -2.96
C ILE A 145 -0.89 -4.91 -3.51
N GLY A 146 -0.74 -5.09 -4.83
CA GLY A 146 -0.67 -6.42 -5.44
C GLY A 146 -2.02 -7.12 -5.62
N ASN A 147 -3.15 -6.41 -5.49
CA ASN A 147 -4.47 -6.94 -5.86
C ASN A 147 -4.64 -6.93 -7.39
N THR A 148 -3.85 -7.76 -8.05
CA THR A 148 -3.87 -7.94 -9.51
C THR A 148 -4.12 -9.41 -9.83
N THR A 149 -4.69 -9.66 -11.01
CA THR A 149 -4.99 -11.02 -11.49
C THR A 149 -3.73 -11.88 -11.65
N GLN A 150 -2.54 -11.27 -11.71
CA GLN A 150 -1.27 -12.00 -11.81
C GLN A 150 -0.86 -12.66 -10.48
N LEU A 151 -1.33 -12.13 -9.35
CA LEU A 151 -0.97 -12.62 -8.02
C LEU A 151 -2.11 -13.41 -7.36
N THR A 152 -3.35 -13.09 -7.70
CA THR A 152 -4.56 -13.64 -7.04
C THR A 152 -5.10 -14.91 -7.70
N TYR A 153 -4.74 -15.18 -8.96
CA TYR A 153 -5.14 -16.41 -9.65
C TYR A 153 -4.29 -17.60 -9.21
N ILE A 154 -4.92 -18.78 -9.12
CA ILE A 154 -4.23 -20.02 -8.79
C ILE A 154 -3.30 -20.44 -9.93
N THR A 155 -2.09 -20.88 -9.58
CA THR A 155 -1.16 -21.48 -10.53
C THR A 155 -1.49 -22.95 -10.77
N ASP A 156 -1.35 -23.40 -12.01
CA ASP A 156 -1.49 -24.82 -12.39
C ASP A 156 -0.33 -25.19 -13.33
N PRO A 157 0.32 -26.36 -13.15
CA PRO A 157 1.37 -26.84 -14.06
C PRO A 157 0.97 -26.89 -15.54
N THR A 158 -0.31 -27.07 -15.85
CA THR A 158 -0.85 -27.17 -17.21
C THR A 158 -1.00 -25.80 -17.90
N PHE A 159 -0.87 -24.70 -17.16
CA PHE A 159 -0.98 -23.34 -17.70
C PHE A 159 0.31 -22.86 -18.38
N ALA A 160 0.19 -21.78 -19.14
CA ALA A 160 1.31 -21.20 -19.88
C ALA A 160 2.42 -20.68 -18.95
N ALA A 161 3.67 -20.75 -19.44
CA ALA A 161 4.84 -20.25 -18.73
C ALA A 161 4.84 -18.72 -18.60
N ILE A 162 5.53 -18.21 -17.57
CA ILE A 162 5.81 -16.78 -17.43
C ILE A 162 6.69 -16.34 -18.61
N SER A 163 6.30 -15.26 -19.30
CA SER A 163 7.13 -14.63 -20.33
C SER A 163 8.43 -14.10 -19.72
N GLY A 164 9.54 -14.80 -19.97
CA GLY A 164 10.88 -14.27 -19.70
C GLY A 164 11.25 -13.15 -20.70
N PRO A 165 12.26 -12.32 -20.38
CA PRO A 165 12.65 -11.16 -21.18
C PRO A 165 13.14 -11.49 -22.60
N CYS A 166 13.28 -12.77 -22.96
CA CYS A 166 13.77 -13.24 -24.27
C CYS A 166 12.94 -14.37 -24.92
N SER A 167 11.69 -14.62 -24.50
CA SER A 167 10.88 -15.68 -25.14
C SER A 167 10.10 -15.16 -26.34
N ALA A 168 10.58 -15.48 -27.55
CA ALA A 168 9.88 -15.24 -28.82
C ALA A 168 8.69 -16.19 -29.06
N THR A 169 8.46 -17.17 -28.18
CA THR A 169 7.39 -18.16 -28.31
C THR A 169 6.74 -18.44 -26.95
N GLY A 170 5.57 -17.84 -26.72
CA GLY A 170 4.50 -18.49 -25.97
C GLY A 170 4.44 -18.26 -24.46
N GLY A 171 4.16 -17.03 -24.04
CA GLY A 171 3.44 -16.76 -22.79
C GLY A 171 2.47 -15.60 -23.05
N PRO A 172 1.23 -15.62 -22.52
CA PRO A 172 0.28 -14.53 -22.72
C PRO A 172 0.86 -13.21 -22.18
N SER A 173 0.99 -12.22 -23.05
CA SER A 173 1.59 -10.92 -22.79
C SER A 173 0.79 -10.13 -21.76
N GLN A 174 1.18 -10.12 -20.47
CA GLN A 174 0.61 -9.21 -19.46
C GLN A 174 -0.94 -9.15 -19.44
N VAL A 175 -1.63 -10.22 -19.84
CA VAL A 175 -3.11 -10.33 -19.78
C VAL A 175 -3.51 -11.27 -18.66
N CYS A 176 -4.75 -11.11 -18.18
CA CYS A 176 -5.46 -11.86 -17.14
C CYS A 176 -5.66 -13.36 -17.44
N SER A 177 -4.58 -14.06 -17.76
CA SER A 177 -4.57 -15.51 -18.00
C SER A 177 -3.87 -16.21 -16.82
N PRO A 178 -4.43 -17.33 -16.32
CA PRO A 178 -3.75 -18.18 -15.33
C PRO A 178 -2.38 -18.66 -15.85
N ARG A 179 -1.42 -18.81 -14.93
CA ARG A 179 0.00 -19.13 -15.25
C ARG A 179 0.48 -20.33 -14.44
N ASN A 180 1.58 -20.93 -14.87
CA ASN A 180 2.21 -22.02 -14.13
C ASN A 180 3.11 -21.55 -12.96
N ALA A 181 3.30 -20.24 -12.78
CA ALA A 181 4.13 -19.69 -11.70
C ALA A 181 3.68 -18.26 -11.36
N LEU A 182 3.93 -17.86 -10.11
CA LEU A 182 3.72 -16.50 -9.62
C LEU A 182 5.02 -15.71 -9.82
N PRO A 183 4.99 -14.59 -10.55
CA PRO A 183 6.20 -13.80 -10.82
C PRO A 183 6.68 -13.07 -9.56
N GLU A 184 7.98 -12.81 -9.49
CA GLU A 184 8.55 -11.84 -8.55
C GLU A 184 7.93 -10.46 -8.82
N THR A 185 7.36 -9.84 -7.78
CA THR A 185 6.68 -8.54 -7.92
C THR A 185 7.02 -7.61 -6.77
N THR A 186 7.28 -6.35 -7.11
CA THR A 186 7.54 -5.30 -6.13
C THR A 186 6.26 -4.51 -5.84
N LEU A 187 5.89 -4.46 -4.57
CA LEU A 187 4.72 -3.76 -4.06
C LEU A 187 5.15 -2.50 -3.33
N TYR A 188 4.31 -1.46 -3.40
CA TYR A 188 4.52 -0.18 -2.73
C TYR A 188 3.30 0.13 -1.88
N ILE A 189 3.33 -0.26 -0.61
CA ILE A 189 2.17 -0.12 0.28
C ILE A 189 2.22 1.27 0.95
N PRO A 190 1.25 2.16 0.69
CA PRO A 190 1.24 3.47 1.32
C PRO A 190 0.87 3.36 2.79
N LEU A 191 1.70 3.92 3.67
CA LEU A 191 1.39 4.01 5.09
C LEU A 191 0.42 5.18 5.32
N MET A 192 -0.41 5.11 6.35
CA MET A 192 -1.54 6.04 6.52
C MET A 192 -1.44 6.90 7.77
N PHE A 193 -0.22 7.24 8.19
CA PHE A 193 0.01 8.15 9.32
C PHE A 193 -0.53 9.55 9.07
N TRP A 194 -0.67 10.33 10.15
CA TRP A 194 -1.20 11.70 10.09
C TRP A 194 -0.40 12.59 9.12
N TRP A 195 0.92 12.38 9.01
CA TRP A 195 1.80 13.17 8.13
C TRP A 195 1.82 12.70 6.67
N ASN A 196 1.21 11.56 6.35
CA ASN A 196 1.15 11.05 4.97
C ASN A 196 -0.03 11.64 4.17
N ARG A 197 -1.04 12.20 4.87
CA ARG A 197 -2.31 12.64 4.26
C ARG A 197 -2.21 14.03 3.67
N ASN A 198 -1.66 14.97 4.43
CA ASN A 198 -1.62 16.39 4.08
C ASN A 198 -0.20 16.93 4.22
N PRO A 199 0.33 17.67 3.21
CA PRO A 199 1.67 18.25 3.30
C PRO A 199 1.79 19.31 4.40
N GLY A 200 0.68 19.97 4.77
CA GLY A 200 0.63 20.91 5.89
C GLY A 200 0.76 20.26 7.28
N LEU A 201 0.68 18.92 7.36
CA LEU A 201 0.91 18.14 8.58
C LEU A 201 2.13 17.21 8.44
N SER A 202 3.04 17.53 7.51
CA SER A 202 4.29 16.80 7.33
C SER A 202 5.10 16.76 8.64
N LEU A 203 5.80 15.65 8.87
CA LEU A 203 6.49 15.41 10.13
C LEU A 203 7.77 16.26 10.18
N PRO A 204 7.92 17.21 11.12
CA PRO A 204 9.08 18.09 11.16
C PRO A 204 10.30 17.41 11.78
N LEU A 205 11.05 16.68 10.95
CA LEU A 205 12.26 15.97 11.36
C LEU A 205 13.29 16.91 12.01
N ILE A 206 13.36 18.16 11.56
CA ILE A 206 14.26 19.17 12.13
C ILE A 206 13.91 19.54 13.59
N ALA A 207 12.61 19.54 13.93
CA ALA A 207 12.14 19.88 15.26
C ALA A 207 12.22 18.68 16.23
N LEU A 208 12.16 17.47 15.68
CA LEU A 208 12.23 16.22 16.43
C LEU A 208 13.70 15.81 16.68
N LYS A 209 14.42 16.62 17.45
CA LYS A 209 15.76 16.24 17.91
C LYS A 209 15.65 15.20 19.04
N SER A 210 15.75 13.92 18.71
CA SER A 210 16.11 12.88 19.68
C SER A 210 17.62 12.59 19.62
N VAL A 211 18.31 13.06 20.65
CA VAL A 211 19.51 12.43 21.23
C VAL A 211 19.14 11.00 21.63
N GLY A 212 19.98 10.03 21.25
CA GLY A 212 20.04 8.72 21.90
C GLY A 212 19.16 7.63 21.28
N GLN A 213 19.80 6.75 20.52
CA GLN A 213 19.61 5.32 20.76
C GLN A 213 19.62 5.10 22.28
N LYS A 214 18.52 4.58 22.83
CA LYS A 214 18.61 3.72 24.00
C LYS A 214 17.98 2.41 23.63
N SER A 215 18.86 1.42 23.46
CA SER A 215 18.52 0.02 23.57
C SER A 215 17.64 -0.18 24.80
N ILE A 216 16.43 -0.68 24.57
CA ILE A 216 15.69 -1.36 25.60
C ILE A 216 15.80 -2.84 25.22
N GLN A 217 16.84 -3.47 25.76
CA GLN A 217 16.85 -4.91 25.94
C GLN A 217 15.75 -5.24 26.97
N THR A 218 14.69 -5.92 26.53
CA THR A 218 13.77 -6.62 27.44
C THR A 218 13.89 -8.12 27.19
N LYS A 219 14.65 -8.73 28.11
CA LYS A 219 14.57 -10.10 28.65
C LYS A 219 14.26 -11.25 27.68
N ALA A 220 15.28 -12.07 27.45
CA ALA A 220 15.11 -13.51 27.31
C ALA A 220 14.61 -14.11 28.63
N SER A 221 13.44 -14.75 28.60
CA SER A 221 13.13 -16.03 29.27
C SER A 221 11.64 -16.35 29.11
N GLU A 222 11.39 -17.43 28.37
CA GLU A 222 10.17 -18.23 28.08
C GLU A 222 9.14 -18.33 29.24
N PRO A 223 7.82 -18.53 28.99
CA PRO A 223 7.30 -19.78 28.45
C PRO A 223 6.18 -19.71 27.38
N CYS A 224 6.15 -20.77 26.58
CA CYS A 224 5.10 -21.24 25.67
C CYS A 224 4.84 -20.45 24.39
N PHE A 225 5.70 -20.74 23.41
CA PHE A 225 5.29 -20.97 22.03
C PHE A 225 4.08 -21.93 22.03
N SER A 226 2.86 -21.37 21.99
CA SER A 226 1.70 -22.08 21.51
C SER A 226 1.76 -22.02 19.99
N LYS A 227 2.01 -23.19 19.41
CA LYS A 227 1.79 -23.49 18.00
C LYS A 227 0.32 -23.20 17.70
N ASN A 228 0.05 -22.12 16.96
CA ASN A 228 -1.14 -21.98 16.11
C ASN A 228 -0.74 -21.07 14.94
N LEU A 229 -0.15 -21.71 13.93
CA LEU A 229 -0.28 -21.26 12.55
C LEU A 229 -1.77 -21.15 12.25
N LEU A 230 -2.18 -20.00 11.70
CA LEU A 230 -3.53 -19.75 11.17
C LEU A 230 -4.63 -19.81 12.23
N TRP A 231 -5.42 -18.75 12.31
CA TRP A 231 -6.78 -18.91 12.80
C TRP A 231 -7.50 -19.85 11.82
N SER A 232 -7.66 -21.12 12.22
CA SER A 232 -8.79 -21.93 11.77
C SER A 232 -10.05 -21.27 12.35
N ARG A 233 -10.80 -20.60 11.48
CA ARG A 233 -12.21 -20.27 11.75
C ARG A 233 -13.07 -21.35 11.09
N GLU A 234 -13.12 -22.51 11.70
CA GLU A 234 -14.32 -23.36 11.66
C GLU A 234 -15.08 -22.96 12.94
N GLU A 235 -16.18 -22.21 12.88
CA GLU A 235 -17.46 -22.59 12.29
C GLU A 235 -18.11 -21.40 11.55
N ALA A 236 -18.47 -21.60 10.28
CA ALA A 236 -19.70 -21.10 9.62
C ALA A 236 -19.59 -20.88 8.10
N PHE A 237 -18.41 -20.88 7.47
CA PHE A 237 -18.32 -20.74 6.01
C PHE A 237 -17.17 -21.58 5.42
N PRO A 238 -17.46 -22.57 4.55
CA PRO A 238 -16.42 -23.37 3.92
C PRO A 238 -15.89 -22.59 2.73
N HIS A 239 -14.62 -22.15 2.76
CA HIS A 239 -13.74 -22.00 1.59
C HIS A 239 -12.34 -21.57 2.06
N THR A 240 -11.49 -22.58 2.32
CA THR A 240 -10.03 -22.66 2.09
C THR A 240 -9.27 -21.32 2.00
N GLN A 241 -8.46 -20.96 3.02
CA GLN A 241 -7.07 -21.41 3.23
C GLN A 241 -6.16 -21.10 2.03
N MET A 242 -4.96 -20.58 2.29
CA MET A 242 -3.88 -20.58 1.31
C MET A 242 -3.65 -22.04 0.90
N LEU A 243 -4.22 -22.44 -0.23
CA LEU A 243 -4.11 -23.79 -0.77
C LEU A 243 -2.72 -23.91 -1.38
N VAL A 244 -1.75 -24.32 -0.56
CA VAL A 244 -0.71 -25.23 -1.02
C VAL A 244 -1.27 -26.62 -0.74
N GLY A 245 -2.00 -27.15 -1.72
CA GLY A 245 -2.50 -28.51 -1.65
C GLY A 245 -1.35 -29.48 -1.85
N ALA A 246 -0.74 -29.94 -0.76
CA ALA A 246 -0.11 -31.25 -0.74
C ALA A 246 -1.17 -32.22 -0.22
N CYS A 247 -1.86 -32.92 -1.11
CA CYS A 247 -2.67 -34.07 -0.71
C CYS A 247 -1.74 -35.20 -0.25
N CYS A 248 -2.09 -35.85 0.85
CA CYS A 248 -1.52 -37.13 1.26
C CYS A 248 -1.94 -38.26 0.32
#